data_AF-A0A4Q3VWD3-F1
#
_entry.id   AF-A0A4Q3VWD3-F1
#
_cell.length_a   1.000
_cell.length_b   1.000
_cell.length_c   1.000
_cell.angle_alpha   90.00
_cell.angle_beta   90.00
_cell.angle_gamma   90.00
#
_symmetry.space_group_name_H-M   'P 1'
#
loop_
_entity.id
_entity.type
_entity.pdbx_description
1 polymer ?
#
loop_
_entity_poly.entity_id
_entity_poly.type
_entity_poly.pdbx_seq_one_letter_code
_entity_poly.pdbx_strand_id
1 'polypeptide(L)'
;FLYLMKAAALARLSELRLKALDRLAYFSLWPGMDAERLAMREPAEAGTGDRFGRGLAVAIVGAGALFLLAVFYPRLSPSAVGWLGIAALLTTVHFGFSDALTATLRLLGRPVRPLFDRPLATQTLSDFWTRRWNLAYVEMNRRVFLPELRKRMGLRASVFATFLLSGLLHEMAISYPAGGGWGLPMAYFAIQGVAVLAERRLKIRSRIFAWAVVLAPLPLVFHAPFRQGLIVPLFAWLHGLWASQPLAWYLGMLLWALGALQLCVLLASFQVPGRLNWREELPRLSPFNQKLMWTYGAFIVLTIVAFAVLTLTLHESFLRGERAAVGIAVFVTLFWTLRLVTDAFYYKSEDWPQGEDLKAGHALLNALFVFLTLGYGTVAAWGLLLPGR
;
A
#
# COMPACT_ATOMS: atom_id res chain seq x y z
N PHE A 1 4.20 4.89 23.20
CA PHE A 1 3.57 3.57 23.50
C PHE A 1 4.09 2.44 22.61
N LEU A 2 3.92 2.47 21.28
CA LEU A 2 4.36 1.39 20.37
C LEU A 2 5.83 0.95 20.57
N TYR A 3 6.76 1.92 20.69
CA TYR A 3 8.17 1.63 20.97
C TYR A 3 8.40 0.87 22.28
N LEU A 4 7.64 1.21 23.33
CA LEU A 4 7.71 0.51 24.62
C LEU A 4 7.23 -0.94 24.47
N MET A 5 6.14 -1.17 23.72
CA MET A 5 5.65 -2.52 23.45
C MET A 5 6.65 -3.33 22.62
N LYS A 6 7.29 -2.72 21.63
CA LYS A 6 8.35 -3.36 20.84
C LYS A 6 9.55 -3.72 21.69
N ALA A 7 9.97 -2.83 22.59
CA ALA A 7 11.05 -3.08 23.55
C ALA A 7 10.67 -4.21 24.51
N ALA A 8 9.44 -4.22 25.05
CA ALA A 8 8.94 -5.28 25.91
C ALA A 8 8.88 -6.64 25.19
N ALA A 9 8.40 -6.67 23.94
CA ALA A 9 8.37 -7.89 23.14
C ALA A 9 9.78 -8.41 22.82
N LEU A 10 10.74 -7.52 22.54
CA LEU A 10 12.14 -7.88 22.32
C LEU A 10 12.82 -8.35 23.61
N ALA A 11 12.52 -7.74 24.76
CA ALA A 11 13.06 -8.15 26.05
C ALA A 11 12.62 -9.56 26.49
N ARG A 12 11.48 -10.06 25.96
CA ARG A 12 11.05 -11.46 26.13
C ARG A 12 11.88 -12.45 25.29
N LEU A 13 12.72 -11.97 24.38
CA LEU A 13 13.62 -12.74 23.52
C LEU A 13 15.08 -12.51 23.96
N SER A 14 15.41 -12.90 25.18
CA SER A 14 16.71 -12.60 25.82
C SER A 14 17.93 -13.11 25.04
N GLU A 15 17.76 -14.14 24.22
CA GLU A 15 18.83 -14.72 23.39
C GLU A 15 18.95 -14.08 22.01
N LEU A 16 17.94 -13.34 21.54
CA LEU A 16 17.94 -12.77 20.20
C LEU A 16 18.81 -11.51 20.13
N ARG A 17 19.89 -11.57 19.35
CA ARG A 17 20.74 -10.41 19.05
C ARG A 17 20.45 -9.87 17.66
N LEU A 18 19.73 -8.75 17.59
CA LEU A 18 19.48 -8.05 16.33
C LEU A 18 20.72 -7.28 15.86
N LYS A 19 21.07 -7.44 14.57
CA LYS A 19 22.03 -6.58 13.86
C LYS A 19 21.54 -5.13 13.86
N ALA A 20 22.45 -4.16 13.74
CA ALA A 20 22.12 -2.73 13.80
C ALA A 20 21.00 -2.33 12.81
N LEU A 21 21.09 -2.79 11.56
CA LEU A 21 20.08 -2.51 10.54
C LEU A 21 18.72 -3.16 10.85
N ASP A 22 18.70 -4.38 11.38
CA ASP A 22 17.44 -5.05 11.74
C ASP A 22 16.82 -4.43 12.98
N ARG A 23 17.63 -3.92 13.91
CA ARG A 23 17.15 -3.13 15.05
C ARG A 23 16.52 -1.82 14.58
N LEU A 24 17.19 -1.11 13.69
CA LEU A 24 16.63 0.11 13.08
C LEU A 24 15.31 -0.22 12.39
N ALA A 25 15.29 -1.20 11.49
CA ALA A 25 14.09 -1.63 10.79
C ALA A 25 12.97 -2.06 11.76
N TYR A 26 13.29 -2.79 12.83
CA TYR A 26 12.31 -3.24 13.83
C TYR A 26 11.67 -2.07 14.55
N PHE A 27 12.42 -1.04 14.94
CA PHE A 27 11.86 0.09 15.68
C PHE A 27 11.23 1.16 14.76
N SER A 28 11.77 1.40 13.56
CA SER A 28 11.28 2.47 12.68
C SER A 28 10.33 1.98 11.57
N LEU A 29 10.81 1.11 10.68
CA LEU A 29 10.14 0.79 9.41
C LEU A 29 9.08 -0.31 9.54
N TRP A 30 9.33 -1.32 10.38
CA TRP A 30 8.48 -2.51 10.48
C TRP A 30 7.47 -2.35 11.61
N PRO A 31 6.16 -2.23 11.34
CA PRO A 31 5.15 -2.09 12.40
C PRO A 31 4.86 -3.40 13.17
N GLY A 32 5.36 -4.55 12.70
CA GLY A 32 5.17 -5.84 13.36
C GLY A 32 5.98 -6.02 14.66
N MET A 33 5.66 -7.07 15.39
CA MET A 33 6.17 -7.36 16.74
C MET A 33 7.04 -8.64 16.81
N ASP A 34 7.27 -9.28 15.67
CA ASP A 34 8.07 -10.50 15.54
C ASP A 34 9.50 -10.14 15.10
N ALA A 35 10.37 -9.94 16.10
CA ALA A 35 11.78 -9.61 15.87
C ALA A 35 12.60 -10.81 15.36
N GLU A 36 12.20 -12.03 15.69
CA GLU A 36 12.91 -13.26 15.29
C GLU A 36 12.86 -13.42 13.77
N ARG A 37 11.65 -13.34 13.19
CA ARG A 37 11.47 -13.42 11.73
C ARG A 37 12.14 -12.29 10.97
N LEU A 38 12.27 -11.12 11.59
CA LEU A 38 13.01 -10.00 10.98
C LEU A 38 14.53 -10.26 10.97
N ALA A 39 15.04 -10.99 11.97
CA ALA A 39 16.45 -11.37 12.06
C ALA A 39 16.82 -12.55 11.14
N MET A 40 15.86 -13.42 10.82
CA MET A 40 16.03 -14.54 9.91
C MET A 40 16.42 -14.09 8.50
N ARG A 41 17.10 -14.97 7.78
CA ARG A 41 17.47 -14.80 6.37
C ARG A 41 17.03 -16.03 5.59
N GLU A 42 15.94 -15.87 4.84
CA GLU A 42 15.34 -16.93 4.04
C GLU A 42 14.99 -16.38 2.65
N PRO A 43 15.07 -17.21 1.59
CA PRO A 43 14.55 -16.83 0.28
C PRO A 43 13.08 -16.42 0.35
N ALA A 44 12.66 -15.52 -0.55
CA ALA A 44 11.27 -15.11 -0.62
C ALA A 44 10.36 -16.30 -0.94
N GLU A 45 9.30 -16.47 -0.16
CA GLU A 45 8.26 -17.48 -0.42
C GLU A 45 7.61 -17.24 -1.79
N ALA A 46 7.22 -18.33 -2.46
CA ALA A 46 6.48 -18.25 -3.72
C ALA A 46 5.21 -17.38 -3.59
N GLY A 47 4.98 -16.50 -4.57
CA GLY A 47 3.85 -15.55 -4.59
C GLY A 47 4.06 -14.27 -3.78
N THR A 48 5.26 -14.03 -3.26
CA THR A 48 5.64 -12.76 -2.61
C THR A 48 5.58 -11.57 -3.57
N GLY A 49 6.09 -11.71 -4.79
CA GLY A 49 6.04 -10.69 -5.84
C GLY A 49 4.62 -10.38 -6.28
N ASP A 50 3.78 -11.40 -6.43
CA ASP A 50 2.35 -11.23 -6.74
C ASP A 50 1.62 -10.49 -5.60
N ARG A 51 2.01 -10.79 -4.35
CA ARG A 51 1.50 -10.08 -3.18
C ARG A 51 1.96 -8.61 -3.15
N PHE A 52 3.22 -8.35 -3.49
CA PHE A 52 3.73 -6.99 -3.63
C PHE A 52 2.90 -6.20 -4.65
N GLY A 53 2.70 -6.77 -5.85
CA GLY A 53 1.93 -6.11 -6.90
C GLY A 53 0.48 -5.82 -6.52
N ARG A 54 -0.21 -6.78 -5.88
CA ARG A 54 -1.57 -6.55 -5.36
C ARG A 54 -1.59 -5.48 -4.26
N GLY A 55 -0.65 -5.52 -3.31
CA GLY A 55 -0.53 -4.52 -2.25
C GLY A 55 -0.31 -3.12 -2.82
N LEU A 56 0.59 -2.99 -3.80
CA LEU A 56 0.84 -1.74 -4.51
C LEU A 56 -0.42 -1.22 -5.21
N ALA A 57 -1.12 -2.09 -5.97
CA ALA A 57 -2.35 -1.72 -6.66
C ALA A 57 -3.44 -1.24 -5.69
N VAL A 58 -3.65 -1.97 -4.59
CA VAL A 58 -4.62 -1.58 -3.55
C VAL A 58 -4.22 -0.26 -2.87
N ALA A 59 -2.92 -0.03 -2.64
CA ALA A 59 -2.43 1.23 -2.09
C ALA A 59 -2.71 2.41 -3.03
N ILE A 60 -2.47 2.24 -4.34
CA ILE A 60 -2.75 3.26 -5.37
C ILE A 60 -4.25 3.56 -5.45
N VAL A 61 -5.11 2.53 -5.47
CA VAL A 61 -6.56 2.71 -5.48
C VAL A 61 -7.03 3.44 -4.22
N GLY A 62 -6.53 3.05 -3.05
CA GLY A 62 -6.82 3.73 -1.79
C GLY A 62 -6.37 5.20 -1.80
N ALA A 63 -5.16 5.48 -2.27
CA ALA A 63 -4.63 6.84 -2.38
C ALA A 63 -5.42 7.70 -3.39
N GLY A 64 -5.86 7.11 -4.51
CA GLY A 64 -6.78 7.74 -5.44
C GLY A 64 -8.12 8.08 -4.80
N ALA A 65 -8.69 7.17 -4.00
CA ALA A 65 -9.91 7.44 -3.24
C ALA A 65 -9.72 8.56 -2.21
N LEU A 66 -8.59 8.60 -1.50
CA LEU A 66 -8.23 9.71 -0.60
C LEU A 66 -8.17 11.05 -1.34
N PHE A 67 -7.50 11.07 -2.49
CA PHE A 67 -7.38 12.26 -3.33
C PHE A 67 -8.75 12.75 -3.83
N LEU A 68 -9.56 11.85 -4.42
CA LEU A 68 -10.90 12.20 -4.90
C LEU A 68 -11.78 12.72 -3.77
N LEU A 69 -11.72 12.10 -2.58
CA LEU A 69 -12.49 12.55 -1.43
C LEU A 69 -12.06 13.95 -0.96
N ALA A 70 -10.77 14.29 -1.03
CA ALA A 70 -10.27 15.63 -0.75
C ALA A 70 -10.71 16.65 -1.82
N VAL A 71 -10.68 16.29 -3.10
CA VAL A 71 -11.15 17.15 -4.21
C VAL A 71 -12.64 17.47 -4.06
N PHE A 72 -13.47 16.47 -3.76
CA PHE A 72 -14.91 16.61 -3.65
C PHE A 72 -15.41 16.95 -2.23
N TYR A 73 -14.50 17.14 -1.27
CA TYR A 73 -14.83 17.41 0.13
C TYR A 73 -15.97 18.44 0.34
N PRO A 74 -15.98 19.63 -0.31
CA PRO A 74 -17.02 20.63 -0.09
C PRO A 74 -18.43 20.21 -0.53
N ARG A 75 -18.54 19.17 -1.37
CA ARG A 75 -19.81 18.66 -1.90
C ARG A 75 -20.36 17.48 -1.10
N LEU A 76 -19.66 17.02 -0.07
CA LEU A 76 -19.98 15.80 0.66
C LEU A 76 -20.40 16.13 2.10
N SER A 77 -21.30 15.33 2.66
CA SER A 77 -21.67 15.47 4.07
C SER A 77 -20.51 15.06 4.98
N PRO A 78 -20.34 15.67 6.17
CA PRO A 78 -19.29 15.30 7.11
C PRO A 78 -19.33 13.81 7.51
N SER A 79 -20.52 13.22 7.57
CA SER A 79 -20.68 11.79 7.85
C SER A 79 -20.13 10.92 6.71
N ALA A 80 -20.42 11.28 5.45
CA ALA A 80 -19.88 10.58 4.29
C ALA A 80 -18.35 10.67 4.25
N VAL A 81 -17.79 11.87 4.43
CA VAL A 81 -16.34 12.09 4.49
C VAL A 81 -15.71 11.28 5.62
N GLY A 82 -16.32 11.26 6.81
CA GLY A 82 -15.84 10.48 7.94
C GLY A 82 -15.72 8.98 7.64
N TRP A 83 -16.77 8.37 7.07
CA TRP A 83 -16.79 6.93 6.79
C TRP A 83 -15.97 6.55 5.55
N LEU A 84 -16.14 7.26 4.44
CA LEU A 84 -15.38 7.03 3.21
C LEU A 84 -13.89 7.31 3.45
N GLY A 85 -13.57 8.31 4.26
CA GLY A 85 -12.21 8.65 4.65
C GLY A 85 -11.53 7.53 5.44
N ILE A 86 -12.22 6.96 6.42
CA ILE A 86 -11.73 5.77 7.15
C ILE A 86 -11.53 4.60 6.19
N ALA A 87 -12.51 4.31 5.31
CA ALA A 87 -12.40 3.22 4.35
C ALA A 87 -11.20 3.40 3.40
N ALA A 88 -10.99 4.61 2.89
CA ALA A 88 -9.86 4.95 2.03
C ALA A 88 -8.52 4.86 2.77
N LEU A 89 -8.44 5.31 4.03
CA LEU A 89 -7.24 5.18 4.87
C LEU A 89 -6.91 3.71 5.18
N LEU A 90 -7.90 2.90 5.54
CA LEU A 90 -7.72 1.46 5.78
C LEU A 90 -7.27 0.75 4.49
N THR A 91 -7.89 1.07 3.34
CA THR A 91 -7.51 0.50 2.05
C THR A 91 -6.07 0.84 1.69
N THR A 92 -5.71 2.12 1.82
CA THR A 92 -4.35 2.61 1.49
C THR A 92 -3.30 1.98 2.40
N VAL A 93 -3.50 2.07 3.72
CA VAL A 93 -2.45 1.76 4.70
C VAL A 93 -2.48 0.28 5.12
N HIS A 94 -3.65 -0.24 5.49
CA HIS A 94 -3.79 -1.54 6.14
C HIS A 94 -3.95 -2.72 5.16
N PHE A 95 -4.36 -2.45 3.92
CA PHE A 95 -4.50 -3.51 2.91
C PHE A 95 -3.51 -3.34 1.77
N GLY A 96 -3.22 -2.10 1.37
CA GLY A 96 -2.24 -1.81 0.32
C GLY A 96 -0.82 -1.78 0.83
N PHE A 97 -0.46 -0.70 1.51
CA PHE A 97 0.91 -0.41 1.94
C PHE A 97 1.49 -1.50 2.84
N SER A 98 0.74 -2.03 3.81
CA SER A 98 1.22 -3.09 4.69
C SER A 98 1.59 -4.38 3.97
N ASP A 99 0.85 -4.74 2.91
CA ASP A 99 1.11 -5.94 2.12
C ASP A 99 2.32 -5.72 1.22
N ALA A 100 2.43 -4.54 0.60
CA ALA A 100 3.62 -4.14 -0.15
C ALA A 100 4.86 -4.14 0.75
N LEU A 101 4.81 -3.51 1.92
CA LEU A 101 5.92 -3.44 2.88
C LEU A 101 6.35 -4.83 3.37
N THR A 102 5.39 -5.68 3.72
CA THR A 102 5.65 -7.07 4.13
C THR A 102 6.34 -7.84 2.99
N ALA A 103 5.82 -7.72 1.77
CA ALA A 103 6.40 -8.37 0.61
C ALA A 103 7.80 -7.84 0.29
N THR A 104 8.04 -6.52 0.38
CA THR A 104 9.39 -5.93 0.24
C THR A 104 10.36 -6.53 1.24
N LEU A 105 9.99 -6.64 2.52
CA LEU A 105 10.88 -7.23 3.52
C LEU A 105 11.19 -8.71 3.21
N ARG A 106 10.21 -9.47 2.72
CA ARG A 106 10.39 -10.86 2.25
C ARG A 106 11.31 -10.96 1.03
N LEU A 107 11.15 -10.06 0.06
CA LEU A 107 12.06 -9.95 -1.10
C LEU A 107 13.49 -9.60 -0.68
N LEU A 108 13.64 -8.84 0.42
CA LEU A 108 14.93 -8.56 1.06
C LEU A 108 15.42 -9.69 1.99
N GLY A 109 14.82 -10.88 1.89
CA GLY A 109 15.20 -12.07 2.61
C GLY A 109 14.74 -12.15 4.06
N ARG A 110 13.78 -11.32 4.49
CA ARG A 110 13.23 -11.33 5.87
C ARG A 110 11.84 -11.95 5.87
N PRO A 111 11.65 -13.19 6.37
CA PRO A 111 10.40 -13.94 6.28
C PRO A 111 9.33 -13.45 7.30
N VAL A 112 9.11 -12.13 7.35
CA VAL A 112 8.13 -11.50 8.22
C VAL A 112 6.71 -11.93 7.85
N ARG A 113 5.85 -12.03 8.87
CA ARG A 113 4.43 -12.32 8.67
C ARG A 113 3.69 -11.07 8.19
N PRO A 114 2.66 -11.22 7.37
CA PRO A 114 1.80 -10.11 7.03
C PRO A 114 1.12 -9.51 8.25
N LEU A 115 0.83 -8.22 8.20
CA LEU A 115 0.07 -7.54 9.25
C LEU A 115 -1.43 -7.89 9.18
N PHE A 116 -1.93 -8.11 7.96
CA PHE A 116 -3.30 -8.51 7.67
C PHE A 116 -3.26 -9.69 6.69
N ASP A 117 -3.97 -10.77 7.00
CA ASP A 117 -4.00 -11.96 6.12
C ASP A 117 -5.42 -12.26 5.64
N ARG A 118 -5.72 -11.77 4.43
CA ARG A 118 -7.01 -11.92 3.75
C ARG A 118 -8.21 -11.77 4.70
N PRO A 119 -8.41 -10.62 5.37
CA PRO A 119 -9.50 -10.44 6.34
C PRO A 119 -10.89 -10.76 5.77
N LEU A 120 -11.10 -10.48 4.48
CA LEU A 120 -12.37 -10.76 3.78
C LEU A 120 -12.69 -12.26 3.67
N ALA A 121 -11.70 -13.14 3.81
CA ALA A 121 -11.86 -14.60 3.78
C ALA A 121 -12.24 -15.21 5.15
N THR A 122 -12.57 -14.37 6.14
CA THR A 122 -12.99 -14.78 7.48
C THR A 122 -14.18 -15.74 7.45
N GLN A 123 -14.08 -16.82 8.22
CA GLN A 123 -15.17 -17.79 8.41
C GLN A 123 -15.82 -17.72 9.80
N THR A 124 -15.09 -17.24 10.81
CA THR A 124 -15.55 -17.11 12.21
C THR A 124 -14.95 -15.85 12.84
N LEU A 125 -15.58 -15.33 13.88
CA LEU A 125 -15.11 -14.17 14.63
C LEU A 125 -13.75 -14.43 15.28
N SER A 126 -13.54 -15.65 15.81
CA SER A 126 -12.24 -16.07 16.32
C SER A 126 -11.17 -16.06 15.23
N ASP A 127 -11.48 -16.54 14.03
CA ASP A 127 -10.56 -16.54 12.88
C ASP A 127 -10.15 -15.10 12.49
N PHE A 128 -11.11 -14.17 12.45
CA PHE A 128 -10.86 -12.75 12.20
C PHE A 128 -9.83 -12.18 13.19
N TRP A 129 -10.11 -12.25 14.49
CA TRP A 129 -9.31 -11.60 15.54
C TRP A 129 -7.99 -12.31 15.88
N THR A 130 -7.78 -13.56 15.44
CA THR A 130 -6.58 -14.32 15.80
C THR A 130 -5.65 -14.63 14.62
N ARG A 131 -6.17 -14.67 13.39
CA ARG A 131 -5.40 -15.12 12.21
C ARG A 131 -5.38 -14.14 11.05
N ARG A 132 -6.28 -13.15 11.02
CA ARG A 132 -6.46 -12.33 9.81
C ARG A 132 -6.33 -10.83 10.04
N TRP A 133 -6.79 -10.35 11.19
CA TRP A 133 -6.80 -8.92 11.50
C TRP A 133 -5.68 -8.54 12.45
N ASN A 134 -4.84 -7.59 12.02
CA ASN A 134 -3.79 -6.95 12.83
C ASN A 134 -2.91 -7.96 13.60
N LEU A 135 -2.23 -8.82 12.86
CA LEU A 135 -1.37 -9.87 13.41
C LEU A 135 -0.19 -9.34 14.22
N ALA A 136 0.24 -8.11 13.98
CA ALA A 136 1.20 -7.43 14.86
C ALA A 136 0.67 -7.32 16.30
N TYR A 137 -0.60 -6.94 16.45
CA TYR A 137 -1.26 -6.83 17.73
C TYR A 137 -1.53 -8.20 18.37
N VAL A 138 -1.92 -9.19 17.57
CA VAL A 138 -2.05 -10.59 18.05
C VAL A 138 -0.74 -11.08 18.64
N GLU A 139 0.38 -10.84 17.94
CA GLU A 139 1.71 -11.25 18.40
C GLU A 139 2.14 -10.49 19.66
N MET A 140 1.88 -9.19 19.72
CA MET A 140 2.10 -8.40 20.95
C MET A 140 1.36 -9.00 22.14
N ASN A 141 0.06 -9.29 21.98
CA ASN A 141 -0.75 -9.85 23.05
C ASN A 141 -0.22 -11.21 23.50
N ARG A 142 0.13 -12.06 22.55
CA ARG A 142 0.67 -13.41 22.83
C ARG A 142 1.99 -13.35 23.60
N ARG A 143 2.88 -12.40 23.28
CA ARG A 143 4.21 -12.30 23.90
C ARG A 143 4.23 -11.51 25.21
N VAL A 144 3.51 -10.40 25.26
CA VAL A 144 3.63 -9.43 26.36
C VAL A 144 2.58 -9.66 27.43
N PHE A 145 1.30 -9.80 27.05
CA PHE A 145 0.18 -9.75 27.98
C PHE A 145 -0.34 -11.14 28.40
N LEU A 146 -0.54 -12.04 27.43
CA LEU A 146 -1.19 -13.33 27.65
C LEU A 146 -0.45 -14.24 28.64
N PRO A 147 0.90 -14.33 28.69
CA PRO A 147 1.60 -15.16 29.65
C PRO A 147 1.33 -14.73 31.10
N GLU A 148 1.32 -13.43 31.38
CA GLU A 148 1.09 -12.92 32.73
C GLU A 148 -0.38 -12.98 33.14
N LEU A 149 -1.30 -12.73 32.19
CA LEU A 149 -2.73 -12.89 32.43
C LEU A 149 -3.05 -14.36 32.77
N ARG A 150 -2.52 -15.33 32.01
CA ARG A 150 -2.80 -16.75 32.25
C ARG A 150 -2.32 -17.27 33.61
N LYS A 151 -1.24 -16.70 34.15
CA LYS A 151 -0.75 -17.04 35.50
C LYS A 151 -1.73 -16.59 36.58
N ARG A 152 -2.42 -15.47 36.36
CA ARG A 152 -3.31 -14.83 37.35
C ARG A 152 -4.77 -15.22 37.19
N MET A 153 -5.19 -15.60 35.99
CA MET A 153 -6.58 -15.89 35.65
C MET A 153 -6.69 -17.00 34.59
N GLY A 154 -7.80 -17.73 34.62
CA GLY A 154 -8.05 -18.82 33.66
C GLY A 154 -8.08 -18.36 32.19
N LEU A 155 -8.01 -19.31 31.25
CA LEU A 155 -7.90 -19.04 29.81
C LEU A 155 -9.02 -18.12 29.28
N ARG A 156 -10.27 -18.35 29.66
CA ARG A 156 -11.42 -17.56 29.21
C ARG A 156 -11.32 -16.11 29.68
N ALA A 157 -10.99 -15.91 30.95
CA ALA A 157 -10.77 -14.58 31.53
C ALA A 157 -9.58 -13.86 30.88
N SER A 158 -8.49 -14.58 30.60
CA SER A 158 -7.32 -14.03 29.90
C SER A 158 -7.65 -13.53 28.49
N VAL A 159 -8.45 -14.29 27.74
CA VAL A 159 -8.91 -13.89 26.40
C VAL A 159 -9.74 -12.62 26.49
N PHE A 160 -10.73 -12.57 27.40
CA PHE A 160 -11.55 -11.38 27.58
C PHE A 160 -10.73 -10.16 28.02
N ALA A 161 -9.82 -10.34 28.97
CA ALA A 161 -8.92 -9.27 29.43
C ALA A 161 -8.03 -8.73 28.29
N THR A 162 -7.61 -9.59 27.35
CA THR A 162 -6.85 -9.15 26.16
C THR A 162 -7.69 -8.27 25.23
N PHE A 163 -8.99 -8.54 25.09
CA PHE A 163 -9.91 -7.65 24.38
C PHE A 163 -10.05 -6.30 25.10
N LEU A 164 -10.22 -6.29 26.42
CA LEU A 164 -10.28 -5.03 27.19
C LEU A 164 -8.99 -4.21 27.09
N LEU A 165 -7.83 -4.86 27.11
CA LEU A 165 -6.54 -4.20 26.84
C LEU A 165 -6.53 -3.58 25.43
N SER A 166 -7.10 -4.26 24.44
CA SER A 166 -7.28 -3.68 23.09
C SER A 166 -8.22 -2.48 23.09
N GLY A 167 -9.32 -2.55 23.84
CA GLY A 167 -10.19 -1.40 24.11
C GLY A 167 -9.41 -0.21 24.62
N LEU A 168 -8.64 -0.39 25.69
CA LEU A 168 -7.81 0.66 26.28
C LEU A 168 -6.81 1.27 25.29
N LEU A 169 -6.14 0.44 24.48
CA LEU A 169 -5.19 0.95 23.49
C LEU A 169 -5.88 1.72 22.36
N HIS A 170 -7.12 1.38 22.01
CA HIS A 170 -7.90 2.17 21.05
C HIS A 170 -8.46 3.44 21.68
N GLU A 171 -8.82 3.48 22.97
CA GLU A 171 -9.11 4.73 23.68
C GLU A 171 -7.92 5.70 23.57
N MET A 172 -6.70 5.21 23.81
CA MET A 172 -5.48 6.02 23.70
C MET A 172 -5.18 6.48 22.27
N ALA A 173 -5.50 5.66 21.26
CA ALA A 173 -5.18 5.96 19.86
C ALA A 173 -6.29 6.73 19.12
N ILE A 174 -7.54 6.68 19.59
CA ILE A 174 -8.71 7.21 18.91
C ILE A 174 -9.39 8.27 19.78
N SER A 175 -9.85 7.90 20.98
CA SER A 175 -10.65 8.80 21.84
C SER A 175 -9.84 9.92 22.46
N TYR A 176 -8.60 9.64 22.91
CA TYR A 176 -7.68 10.63 23.45
C TYR A 176 -7.34 11.75 22.43
N PRO A 177 -6.85 11.46 21.21
CA PRO A 177 -6.58 12.53 20.25
C PRO A 177 -7.85 13.21 19.71
N ALA A 178 -8.99 12.53 19.74
CA ALA A 178 -10.29 13.13 19.39
C ALA A 178 -10.86 14.02 20.51
N GLY A 179 -10.29 13.99 21.72
CA GLY A 179 -10.80 14.73 22.89
C GLY A 179 -12.19 14.27 23.36
N GLY A 180 -12.64 13.07 23.00
CA GLY A 180 -13.99 12.59 23.31
C GLY A 180 -14.28 11.18 22.82
N GLY A 181 -15.49 10.68 23.11
CA GLY A 181 -15.89 9.31 22.79
C GLY A 181 -15.33 8.25 23.76
N TRP A 182 -14.96 8.67 24.96
CA TRP A 182 -14.42 7.82 26.03
C TRP A 182 -15.33 6.62 26.32
N GLY A 183 -14.71 5.45 26.43
CA GLY A 183 -15.40 4.19 26.74
C GLY A 183 -16.04 3.52 25.52
N LEU A 184 -16.15 4.19 24.37
CA LEU A 184 -16.77 3.60 23.18
C LEU A 184 -15.85 2.54 22.52
N PRO A 185 -14.55 2.79 22.27
CA PRO A 185 -13.63 1.71 21.91
C PRO A 185 -13.58 0.58 22.93
N MET A 186 -13.59 0.89 24.23
CA MET A 186 -13.66 -0.12 25.29
C MET A 186 -14.90 -1.01 25.15
N ALA A 187 -16.07 -0.40 24.95
CA ALA A 187 -17.33 -1.12 24.72
C ALA A 187 -17.28 -1.97 23.45
N TYR A 188 -16.73 -1.46 22.34
CA TYR A 188 -16.55 -2.23 21.11
C TYR A 188 -15.78 -3.52 21.39
N PHE A 189 -14.59 -3.43 22.00
CA PHE A 189 -13.77 -4.61 22.23
C PHE A 189 -14.34 -5.53 23.32
N ALA A 190 -15.08 -5.00 24.30
CA ALA A 190 -15.84 -5.83 25.24
C ALA A 190 -16.89 -6.69 24.51
N ILE A 191 -17.65 -6.10 23.58
CA ILE A 191 -18.61 -6.83 22.72
C ILE A 191 -17.87 -7.91 21.92
N GLN A 192 -16.74 -7.58 21.29
CA GLN A 192 -15.93 -8.57 20.55
C GLN A 192 -15.48 -9.72 21.45
N GLY A 193 -15.00 -9.42 22.66
CA GLY A 193 -14.52 -10.42 23.61
C GLY A 193 -15.63 -11.37 24.08
N VAL A 194 -16.80 -10.83 24.44
CA VAL A 194 -17.97 -11.64 24.80
C VAL A 194 -18.41 -12.50 23.63
N ALA A 195 -18.51 -11.92 22.42
CA ALA A 195 -18.95 -12.64 21.24
C ALA A 195 -17.98 -13.76 20.82
N VAL A 196 -16.66 -13.58 20.95
CA VAL A 196 -15.67 -14.64 20.72
C VAL A 196 -15.82 -15.78 21.73
N LEU A 197 -16.06 -15.46 23.01
CA LEU A 197 -16.29 -16.48 24.03
C LEU A 197 -17.61 -17.23 23.80
N ALA A 198 -18.67 -16.52 23.42
CA ALA A 198 -19.97 -17.09 23.06
C ALA A 198 -19.87 -17.97 21.82
N GLU A 199 -19.21 -17.50 20.75
CA GLU A 199 -18.93 -18.27 19.54
C GLU A 199 -18.26 -19.61 19.86
N ARG A 200 -17.22 -19.59 20.71
CA ARG A 200 -16.50 -20.81 21.09
C ARG A 200 -17.35 -21.75 21.94
N ARG A 201 -18.16 -21.22 22.86
CA ARG A 201 -19.05 -22.02 23.73
C ARG A 201 -20.18 -22.66 22.93
N LEU A 202 -20.78 -21.89 22.01
CA LEU A 202 -21.93 -22.28 21.21
C LEU A 202 -21.53 -22.93 19.87
N LYS A 203 -20.21 -23.01 19.58
CA LYS A 203 -19.64 -23.56 18.35
C LYS A 203 -20.21 -22.91 17.08
N ILE A 204 -20.48 -21.61 17.11
CA ILE A 204 -21.01 -20.86 15.97
C ILE A 204 -19.96 -20.84 14.85
N ARG A 205 -20.36 -21.27 13.65
CA ARG A 205 -19.53 -21.23 12.44
C ARG A 205 -20.28 -20.50 11.33
N SER A 206 -20.28 -19.17 11.40
CA SER A 206 -21.00 -18.35 10.44
C SER A 206 -20.21 -17.09 10.10
N ARG A 207 -19.94 -16.93 8.80
CA ARG A 207 -19.35 -15.72 8.24
C ARG A 207 -20.27 -14.51 8.44
N ILE A 208 -21.59 -14.71 8.33
CA ILE A 208 -22.59 -13.65 8.56
C ILE A 208 -22.52 -13.18 10.01
N PHE A 209 -22.49 -14.11 10.97
CA PHE A 209 -22.34 -13.78 12.39
C PHE A 209 -21.05 -12.99 12.65
N ALA A 210 -19.91 -13.46 12.10
CA ALA A 210 -18.62 -12.79 12.26
C ALA A 210 -18.67 -11.34 11.74
N TRP A 211 -19.16 -11.13 10.51
CA TRP A 211 -19.24 -9.77 9.94
C TRP A 211 -20.28 -8.89 10.63
N ALA A 212 -21.42 -9.45 11.05
CA ALA A 212 -22.42 -8.69 11.82
C ALA A 212 -21.82 -8.17 13.13
N VAL A 213 -21.10 -9.03 13.87
CA VAL A 213 -20.47 -8.64 15.14
C VAL A 213 -19.31 -7.67 14.94
N VAL A 214 -18.55 -7.77 13.84
CA VAL A 214 -17.48 -6.81 13.54
C VAL A 214 -18.02 -5.46 13.08
N LEU A 215 -19.01 -5.44 12.19
CA LEU A 215 -19.46 -4.23 11.50
C LEU A 215 -20.57 -3.47 12.24
N ALA A 216 -21.51 -4.15 12.90
CA ALA A 216 -22.62 -3.48 13.56
C ALA A 216 -22.16 -2.52 14.69
N PRO A 217 -21.22 -2.90 15.58
CA PRO A 217 -20.72 -1.99 16.61
C PRO A 217 -19.59 -1.07 16.11
N LEU A 218 -19.25 -1.08 14.82
CA LEU A 218 -18.17 -0.27 14.26
C LEU A 218 -18.26 1.24 14.59
N PRO A 219 -19.46 1.87 14.71
CA PRO A 219 -19.58 3.24 15.20
C PRO A 219 -19.09 3.49 16.62
N LEU A 220 -18.88 2.45 17.44
CA LEU A 220 -18.30 2.58 18.78
C LEU A 220 -16.78 2.81 18.71
N VAL A 221 -16.07 2.04 17.88
CA VAL A 221 -14.62 2.22 17.71
C VAL A 221 -14.30 3.46 16.88
N PHE A 222 -15.00 3.70 15.78
CA PHE A 222 -14.84 4.90 14.96
C PHE A 222 -15.92 5.93 15.31
N HIS A 223 -16.01 6.34 16.57
CA HIS A 223 -17.07 7.20 17.09
C HIS A 223 -17.13 8.60 16.46
N ALA A 224 -18.28 9.27 16.63
CA ALA A 224 -18.53 10.58 16.01
C ALA A 224 -17.46 11.64 16.36
N PRO A 225 -17.01 11.79 17.64
CA PRO A 225 -15.91 12.70 17.96
C PRO A 225 -14.62 12.42 17.17
N PHE A 226 -14.26 11.16 16.92
CA PHE A 226 -13.09 10.81 16.12
C PHE A 226 -13.28 11.20 14.65
N ARG A 227 -14.44 10.87 14.07
CA ARG A 227 -14.73 11.21 12.67
C ARG A 227 -14.76 12.72 12.45
N GLN A 228 -15.41 13.47 13.34
CA GLN A 228 -15.58 14.91 13.24
C GLN A 228 -14.35 15.71 13.68
N GLY A 229 -13.57 15.19 14.64
CA GLY A 229 -12.41 15.87 15.20
C GLY A 229 -11.11 15.59 14.46
N LEU A 230 -10.98 14.44 13.77
CA LEU A 230 -9.74 14.05 13.10
C LEU A 230 -9.92 13.74 11.62
N ILE A 231 -10.91 12.93 11.25
CA ILE A 231 -11.06 12.50 9.84
C ILE A 231 -11.58 13.63 8.95
N VAL A 232 -12.69 14.27 9.32
CA VAL A 232 -13.27 15.38 8.54
C VAL A 232 -12.28 16.56 8.42
N PRO A 233 -11.61 17.01 9.50
CA PRO A 233 -10.62 18.08 9.41
C PRO A 233 -9.40 17.71 8.56
N LEU A 234 -8.97 16.45 8.56
CA LEU A 234 -7.91 15.97 7.65
C LEU A 234 -8.31 16.22 6.18
N PHE A 235 -9.53 15.87 5.77
CA PHE A 235 -9.98 16.11 4.40
C PHE A 235 -10.23 17.59 4.10
N ALA A 236 -10.66 18.38 5.09
CA ALA A 236 -10.72 19.83 4.96
C ALA A 236 -9.34 20.44 4.71
N TRP A 237 -8.32 19.98 5.44
CA TRP A 237 -6.93 20.40 5.26
C TRP A 237 -6.36 19.95 3.91
N LEU A 238 -6.58 18.70 3.51
CA LEU A 238 -6.18 18.19 2.19
C LEU A 238 -6.87 18.96 1.06
N HIS A 239 -8.17 19.28 1.23
CA HIS A 239 -8.89 20.12 0.29
C HIS A 239 -8.29 21.52 0.22
N GLY A 240 -7.94 22.12 1.37
CA GLY A 240 -7.27 23.42 1.42
C GLY A 240 -5.93 23.41 0.69
N LEU A 241 -5.12 22.35 0.84
CA LEU A 241 -3.88 22.18 0.09
C LEU A 241 -4.13 22.08 -1.41
N TRP A 242 -5.13 21.30 -1.83
CA TRP A 242 -5.50 21.13 -3.23
C TRP A 242 -6.10 22.39 -3.86
N ALA A 243 -6.87 23.15 -3.10
CA ALA A 243 -7.51 24.37 -3.57
C ALA A 243 -6.57 25.58 -3.52
N SER A 244 -5.39 25.46 -2.92
CA SER A 244 -4.46 26.58 -2.71
C SER A 244 -3.74 27.04 -3.98
N GLN A 245 -3.69 26.22 -5.03
CA GLN A 245 -2.98 26.52 -6.27
C GLN A 245 -3.89 26.38 -7.49
N PRO A 246 -3.64 27.13 -8.58
CA PRO A 246 -4.35 26.92 -9.84
C PRO A 246 -4.02 25.55 -10.43
N LEU A 247 -4.94 24.97 -11.21
CA LEU A 247 -4.76 23.65 -11.84
C LEU A 247 -3.46 23.55 -12.67
N ALA A 248 -3.07 24.64 -13.34
CA ALA A 248 -1.83 24.72 -14.12
C ALA A 248 -0.57 24.47 -13.27
N TRP A 249 -0.57 24.85 -11.98
CA TRP A 249 0.55 24.61 -11.09
C TRP A 249 0.74 23.11 -10.81
N TYR A 250 -0.37 22.38 -10.55
CA TYR A 250 -0.34 20.93 -10.39
C TYR A 250 0.02 20.22 -11.69
N LEU A 251 -0.43 20.75 -12.84
CA LEU A 251 -0.02 20.24 -14.13
C LEU A 251 1.49 20.42 -14.37
N GLY A 252 2.07 21.54 -13.92
CA GLY A 252 3.50 21.76 -13.92
C GLY A 252 4.24 20.73 -13.06
N MET A 253 3.78 20.51 -11.83
CA MET A 253 4.34 19.43 -10.99
C MET A 253 4.24 18.05 -11.66
N LEU A 254 3.10 17.76 -12.30
CA LEU A 254 2.89 16.52 -13.04
C LEU A 254 3.91 16.39 -14.18
N LEU A 255 4.16 17.44 -14.96
CA LEU A 255 5.16 17.43 -16.04
C LEU A 255 6.58 17.18 -15.52
N TRP A 256 6.95 17.79 -14.38
CA TRP A 256 8.24 17.50 -13.73
C TRP A 256 8.34 16.02 -13.31
N ALA A 257 7.27 15.50 -12.69
CA ALA A 257 7.21 14.11 -12.30
C ALA A 257 7.28 13.18 -13.51
N LEU A 258 6.54 13.46 -14.59
CA LEU A 258 6.54 12.70 -15.83
C LEU A 258 7.93 12.64 -16.46
N GLY A 259 8.61 13.80 -16.60
CA GLY A 259 9.97 13.84 -17.15
C GLY A 259 10.98 13.06 -16.30
N ALA A 260 10.95 13.22 -14.98
CA ALA A 260 11.85 12.49 -14.08
C ALA A 260 11.58 10.97 -14.07
N LEU A 261 10.31 10.57 -13.97
CA LEU A 261 9.90 9.17 -13.92
C LEU A 261 10.13 8.45 -15.25
N GLN A 262 10.10 9.18 -16.37
CA GLN A 262 10.48 8.64 -17.67
C GLN A 262 11.97 8.29 -17.71
N LEU A 263 12.84 9.10 -17.11
CA LEU A 263 14.26 8.75 -16.95
C LEU A 263 14.46 7.58 -15.97
N CYS A 264 13.62 7.44 -14.94
CA CYS A 264 13.67 6.29 -14.04
C CYS A 264 13.42 4.95 -14.77
N VAL A 265 12.68 4.93 -15.89
CA VAL A 265 12.53 3.71 -16.72
C VAL A 265 13.90 3.20 -17.19
N LEU A 266 14.85 4.09 -17.45
CA LEU A 266 16.19 3.71 -17.90
C LEU A 266 16.99 2.93 -16.85
N LEU A 267 16.70 3.15 -15.56
CA LEU A 267 17.30 2.35 -14.48
C LEU A 267 16.87 0.88 -14.57
N ALA A 268 15.62 0.62 -14.95
CA ALA A 268 15.15 -0.74 -15.19
C ALA A 268 15.74 -1.28 -16.49
N SER A 269 15.73 -0.50 -17.59
CA SER A 269 16.29 -0.90 -18.88
C SER A 269 17.76 -1.31 -18.79
N PHE A 270 18.57 -0.59 -18.00
CA PHE A 270 19.98 -0.91 -17.79
C PHE A 270 20.20 -2.28 -17.12
N GLN A 271 19.25 -2.73 -16.29
CA GLN A 271 19.34 -4.02 -15.60
C GLN A 271 18.91 -5.21 -16.47
N VAL A 272 18.15 -4.96 -17.54
CA VAL A 272 17.56 -6.00 -18.39
C VAL A 272 18.59 -7.01 -18.91
N PRO A 273 19.74 -6.60 -19.49
CA PRO A 273 20.70 -7.57 -20.02
C PRO A 273 21.25 -8.55 -18.97
N GLY A 274 21.43 -8.06 -17.73
CA GLY A 274 21.87 -8.90 -16.62
C GLY A 274 20.76 -9.81 -16.09
N ARG A 275 19.56 -9.26 -15.90
CA ARG A 275 18.41 -9.98 -15.33
C ARG A 275 17.81 -11.03 -16.26
N LEU A 276 17.90 -10.82 -17.57
CA LEU A 276 17.46 -11.78 -18.59
C LEU A 276 18.59 -12.66 -19.12
N ASN A 277 19.75 -12.66 -18.46
CA ASN A 277 20.90 -13.49 -18.83
C ASN A 277 21.29 -13.38 -20.32
N TRP A 278 21.28 -12.15 -20.86
CA TRP A 278 21.57 -11.91 -22.28
C TRP A 278 22.97 -12.35 -22.70
N ARG A 279 23.90 -12.51 -21.74
CA ARG A 279 25.23 -13.07 -21.99
C ARG A 279 25.19 -14.50 -22.51
N GLU A 280 24.19 -15.29 -22.09
CA GLU A 280 24.03 -16.68 -22.50
C GLU A 280 22.94 -16.84 -23.56
N GLU A 281 21.86 -16.05 -23.49
CA GLU A 281 20.71 -16.17 -24.40
C GLU A 281 20.94 -15.50 -25.76
N LEU A 282 21.53 -14.29 -25.82
CA LEU A 282 21.71 -13.60 -27.10
C LEU A 282 22.65 -14.33 -28.07
N PRO A 283 23.79 -14.91 -27.64
CA PRO A 283 24.67 -15.64 -28.56
C PRO A 283 24.02 -16.83 -29.26
N ARG A 284 22.89 -17.35 -28.74
CA ARG A 284 22.12 -18.44 -29.37
C ARG A 284 21.33 -17.97 -30.60
N LEU A 285 21.10 -16.66 -30.73
CA LEU A 285 20.43 -16.07 -31.88
C LEU A 285 21.41 -15.88 -33.05
N SER A 286 20.89 -15.77 -34.27
CA SER A 286 21.73 -15.39 -35.42
C SER A 286 22.39 -14.02 -35.21
N PRO A 287 23.58 -13.75 -35.80
CA PRO A 287 24.25 -12.46 -35.65
C PRO A 287 23.38 -11.26 -36.06
N PHE A 288 22.49 -11.45 -37.03
CA PHE A 288 21.53 -10.43 -37.43
C PHE A 288 20.50 -10.15 -36.33
N ASN A 289 19.88 -11.19 -35.75
CA ASN A 289 18.89 -11.03 -34.68
C ASN A 289 19.50 -10.45 -33.40
N GLN A 290 20.77 -10.76 -33.11
CA GLN A 290 21.51 -10.12 -32.02
C GLN A 290 21.64 -8.61 -32.23
N LYS A 291 22.09 -8.18 -33.42
CA LYS A 291 22.19 -6.77 -33.78
C LYS A 291 20.83 -6.08 -33.77
N LEU A 292 19.78 -6.79 -34.22
CA LEU A 292 18.41 -6.28 -34.24
C LEU A 292 17.91 -5.97 -32.81
N MET A 293 18.13 -6.88 -31.87
CA MET A 293 17.76 -6.68 -30.46
C MET A 293 18.44 -5.46 -29.85
N TRP A 294 19.75 -5.30 -30.06
CA TRP A 294 20.48 -4.12 -29.59
C TRP A 294 20.04 -2.82 -30.26
N THR A 295 19.74 -2.88 -31.55
CA THR A 295 19.26 -1.73 -32.33
C THR A 295 17.90 -1.26 -31.80
N TYR A 296 16.95 -2.17 -31.60
CA TYR A 296 15.65 -1.84 -31.01
C TYR A 296 15.79 -1.30 -29.58
N GLY A 297 16.63 -1.93 -28.76
CA GLY A 297 16.92 -1.45 -27.41
C GLY A 297 17.47 -0.01 -27.40
N ALA A 298 18.42 0.29 -28.28
CA ALA A 298 19.00 1.62 -28.42
C ALA A 298 17.96 2.67 -28.86
N PHE A 299 17.12 2.35 -29.85
CA PHE A 299 16.05 3.24 -30.29
C PHE A 299 15.02 3.50 -29.19
N ILE A 300 14.65 2.47 -28.42
CA ILE A 300 13.71 2.62 -27.28
C ILE A 300 14.32 3.54 -26.22
N VAL A 301 15.58 3.32 -25.83
CA VAL A 301 16.28 4.17 -24.86
C VAL A 301 16.35 5.62 -25.35
N LEU A 302 16.75 5.83 -26.61
CA LEU A 302 16.82 7.17 -27.20
C LEU A 302 15.45 7.86 -27.22
N THR A 303 14.39 7.11 -27.55
CA THR A 303 13.02 7.62 -27.56
C THR A 303 12.57 8.05 -26.16
N ILE A 304 12.86 7.24 -25.13
CA ILE A 304 12.55 7.55 -23.73
C ILE A 304 13.30 8.82 -23.28
N VAL A 305 14.60 8.92 -23.61
CA VAL A 305 15.41 10.12 -23.32
C VAL A 305 14.82 11.34 -24.04
N ALA A 306 14.48 11.22 -25.32
CA ALA A 306 13.90 12.31 -26.09
C ALA A 306 12.57 12.78 -25.49
N PHE A 307 11.69 11.86 -25.10
CA PHE A 307 10.43 12.22 -24.42
C PHE A 307 10.65 12.97 -23.12
N ALA A 308 11.59 12.51 -22.29
CA ALA A 308 11.93 13.21 -21.05
C ALA A 308 12.50 14.61 -21.33
N VAL A 309 13.48 14.72 -22.24
CA VAL A 309 14.09 16.01 -22.61
C VAL A 309 13.05 16.98 -23.15
N LEU A 310 12.22 16.55 -24.11
CA LEU A 310 11.16 17.40 -24.69
C LEU A 310 10.15 17.84 -23.63
N THR A 311 9.77 16.96 -22.70
CA THR A 311 8.84 17.30 -21.61
C THR A 311 9.41 18.36 -20.68
N LEU A 312 10.72 18.29 -20.38
CA LEU A 312 11.39 19.24 -19.50
C LEU A 312 11.72 20.56 -20.21
N THR A 313 12.11 20.54 -21.48
CA THR A 313 12.47 21.75 -22.23
C THR A 313 11.25 22.51 -22.73
N LEU A 314 10.18 21.81 -23.13
CA LEU A 314 8.93 22.40 -23.59
C LEU A 314 7.89 22.53 -22.48
N HIS A 315 8.31 22.46 -21.21
CA HIS A 315 7.43 22.49 -20.04
C HIS A 315 6.38 23.60 -20.10
N GLU A 316 6.82 24.82 -20.39
CA GLU A 316 5.95 25.99 -20.54
C GLU A 316 4.99 25.87 -21.73
N SER A 317 5.44 25.29 -22.85
CA SER A 317 4.60 25.05 -24.02
C SER A 317 3.49 24.03 -23.73
N PHE A 318 3.75 23.01 -22.90
CA PHE A 318 2.72 22.08 -22.43
C PHE A 318 1.69 22.79 -21.56
N LEU A 319 2.13 23.64 -20.62
CA LEU A 319 1.23 24.40 -19.74
C LEU A 319 0.32 25.35 -20.54
N ARG A 320 0.87 25.96 -21.60
CA ARG A 320 0.13 26.86 -22.51
C ARG A 320 -0.75 26.14 -23.53
N GLY A 321 -0.64 24.81 -23.65
CA GLY A 321 -1.42 24.03 -24.62
C GLY A 321 -1.01 24.28 -26.07
N GLU A 322 0.25 24.59 -26.35
CA GLU A 322 0.72 24.79 -27.73
C GLU A 322 0.54 23.51 -28.56
N ARG A 323 0.05 23.63 -29.80
CA ARG A 323 -0.33 22.49 -30.65
C ARG A 323 0.78 21.43 -30.79
N ALA A 324 2.04 21.86 -30.92
CA ALA A 324 3.18 20.95 -31.01
C ALA A 324 3.40 20.17 -29.71
N ALA A 325 3.33 20.84 -28.55
CA ALA A 325 3.46 20.21 -27.25
C ALA A 325 2.31 19.23 -26.99
N VAL A 326 1.06 19.62 -27.31
CA VAL A 326 -0.09 18.73 -27.23
C VAL A 326 0.09 17.49 -28.11
N GLY A 327 0.59 17.67 -29.35
CA GLY A 327 0.92 16.56 -30.24
C GLY A 327 1.95 15.60 -29.65
N ILE A 328 2.98 16.12 -28.97
CA ILE A 328 3.97 15.31 -28.25
C ILE A 328 3.29 14.56 -27.09
N ALA A 329 2.47 15.22 -26.26
CA ALA A 329 1.77 14.56 -25.15
C ALA A 329 0.91 13.40 -25.67
N VAL A 330 0.11 13.62 -26.72
CA VAL A 330 -0.72 12.57 -27.34
C VAL A 330 0.14 11.41 -27.84
N PHE A 331 1.25 11.71 -28.52
CA PHE A 331 2.15 10.66 -29.01
C PHE A 331 2.75 9.83 -27.86
N VAL A 332 3.21 10.48 -26.79
CA VAL A 332 3.77 9.80 -25.62
C VAL A 332 2.70 8.97 -24.90
N THR A 333 1.47 9.48 -24.77
CA THR A 333 0.33 8.71 -24.25
C THR A 333 0.08 7.47 -25.07
N LEU A 334 0.05 7.57 -26.41
CA LEU A 334 -0.15 6.42 -27.30
C LEU A 334 0.98 5.40 -27.17
N PHE A 335 2.24 5.87 -27.10
CA PHE A 335 3.40 5.00 -26.92
C PHE A 335 3.30 4.17 -25.64
N TRP A 336 3.02 4.80 -24.49
CA TRP A 336 2.91 4.08 -23.22
C TRP A 336 1.65 3.23 -23.13
N THR A 337 0.55 3.66 -23.75
CA THR A 337 -0.67 2.85 -23.88
C THR A 337 -0.38 1.58 -24.65
N LEU A 338 0.30 1.67 -25.80
CA LEU A 338 0.67 0.51 -26.60
C LEU A 338 1.61 -0.41 -25.81
N ARG A 339 2.59 0.14 -25.08
CA ARG A 339 3.46 -0.65 -24.20
C ARG A 339 2.69 -1.45 -23.15
N LEU A 340 1.66 -0.87 -22.53
CA LEU A 340 0.79 -1.53 -21.56
C LEU A 340 -0.12 -2.59 -22.21
N VAL A 341 -0.70 -2.29 -23.37
CA VAL A 341 -1.54 -3.23 -24.12
C VAL A 341 -0.72 -4.44 -24.56
N THR A 342 0.48 -4.24 -25.08
CA THR A 342 1.41 -5.33 -25.40
C THR A 342 1.77 -6.14 -24.16
N ASP A 343 2.03 -5.49 -23.03
CA ASP A 343 2.30 -6.19 -21.76
C ASP A 343 1.16 -7.12 -21.34
N ALA A 344 -0.08 -6.63 -21.45
CA ALA A 344 -1.26 -7.29 -20.94
C ALA A 344 -1.80 -8.40 -21.87
N PHE A 345 -1.66 -8.23 -23.19
CA PHE A 345 -2.31 -9.10 -24.18
C PHE A 345 -1.35 -9.90 -25.05
N TYR A 346 -0.10 -9.47 -25.20
CA TYR A 346 0.88 -10.17 -26.04
C TYR A 346 1.73 -11.15 -25.23
N TYR A 347 2.29 -10.70 -24.10
CA TYR A 347 3.13 -11.57 -23.27
C TYR A 347 2.29 -12.43 -22.32
N LYS A 348 2.51 -13.74 -22.34
CA LYS A 348 1.93 -14.66 -21.37
C LYS A 348 2.80 -14.71 -20.12
N SER A 349 2.22 -15.10 -18.98
CA SER A 349 2.96 -15.29 -17.73
C SER A 349 4.10 -16.31 -17.85
N GLU A 350 3.99 -17.24 -18.79
CA GLU A 350 5.01 -18.26 -19.09
C GLU A 350 6.24 -17.69 -19.81
N ASP A 351 6.08 -16.57 -20.52
CA ASP A 351 7.15 -15.91 -21.27
C ASP A 351 8.06 -15.08 -20.34
N TRP A 352 7.61 -14.81 -19.11
CA TRP A 352 8.34 -13.99 -18.16
C TRP A 352 9.36 -14.81 -17.35
N PRO A 353 10.57 -14.26 -17.10
CA PRO A 353 11.56 -14.89 -16.24
C PRO A 353 11.00 -15.12 -14.84
N GLN A 354 11.29 -16.30 -14.29
CA GLN A 354 10.84 -16.68 -12.95
C GLN A 354 11.65 -15.94 -11.88
N GLY A 355 10.96 -15.44 -10.85
CA GLY A 355 11.58 -14.73 -9.74
C GLY A 355 10.60 -13.81 -9.03
N GLU A 356 10.54 -13.90 -7.70
CA GLU A 356 9.64 -13.07 -6.91
C GLU A 356 10.01 -11.57 -6.96
N ASP A 357 11.29 -11.27 -7.11
CA ASP A 357 11.81 -9.92 -7.31
C ASP A 357 11.49 -9.38 -8.71
N LEU A 358 11.53 -10.22 -9.74
CA LEU A 358 11.14 -9.85 -11.11
C LEU A 358 9.65 -9.56 -11.23
N LYS A 359 8.80 -10.37 -10.57
CA LYS A 359 7.36 -10.08 -10.45
C LYS A 359 7.08 -8.74 -9.75
N ALA A 360 7.82 -8.42 -8.70
CA ALA A 360 7.70 -7.13 -8.03
C ALA A 360 8.17 -5.98 -8.93
N GLY A 361 9.28 -6.15 -9.64
CA GLY A 361 9.78 -5.20 -10.63
C GLY A 361 8.79 -4.95 -11.78
N HIS A 362 8.15 -5.99 -12.27
CA HIS A 362 7.07 -5.92 -13.27
C HIS A 362 5.90 -5.09 -12.74
N ALA A 363 5.43 -5.35 -11.52
CA ALA A 363 4.36 -4.56 -10.91
C ALA A 363 4.72 -3.06 -10.79
N LEU A 364 5.98 -2.74 -10.42
CA LEU A 364 6.47 -1.36 -10.36
C LEU A 364 6.50 -0.70 -11.73
N LEU A 365 7.02 -1.39 -12.75
CA LEU A 365 7.07 -0.89 -14.12
C LEU A 365 5.67 -0.65 -14.69
N ASN A 366 4.73 -1.56 -14.45
CA ASN A 366 3.35 -1.38 -14.90
C ASN A 366 2.66 -0.21 -14.20
N ALA A 367 2.85 -0.05 -12.89
CA ALA A 367 2.36 1.13 -12.17
C ALA A 367 2.95 2.43 -12.73
N LEU A 368 4.25 2.43 -13.04
CA LEU A 368 4.94 3.55 -13.66
C LEU A 368 4.39 3.86 -15.06
N PHE A 369 4.22 2.86 -15.93
CA PHE A 369 3.68 3.06 -17.27
C PHE A 369 2.23 3.54 -17.24
N VAL A 370 1.40 3.02 -16.32
CA VAL A 370 0.04 3.55 -16.10
C VAL A 370 0.09 5.01 -15.70
N PHE A 371 0.99 5.39 -14.78
CA PHE A 371 1.17 6.79 -14.39
C PHE A 371 1.60 7.67 -15.58
N LEU A 372 2.57 7.23 -16.38
CA LEU A 372 3.01 7.96 -17.58
C LEU A 372 1.86 8.12 -18.58
N THR A 373 1.12 7.05 -18.88
CA THR A 373 -0.04 7.08 -19.79
C THR A 373 -1.11 8.06 -19.31
N LEU A 374 -1.55 7.94 -18.05
CA LEU A 374 -2.60 8.79 -17.50
C LEU A 374 -2.14 10.24 -17.34
N GLY A 375 -0.88 10.45 -16.94
CA GLY A 375 -0.35 11.79 -16.76
C GLY A 375 -0.18 12.55 -18.08
N TYR A 376 0.45 11.94 -19.09
CA TYR A 376 0.51 12.57 -20.42
C TYR A 376 -0.87 12.70 -21.05
N GLY A 377 -1.78 11.74 -20.79
CA GLY A 377 -3.17 11.84 -21.24
C GLY A 377 -3.90 13.04 -20.62
N THR A 378 -3.63 13.32 -19.34
CA THR A 378 -4.14 14.50 -18.63
C THR A 378 -3.58 15.80 -19.20
N VAL A 379 -2.28 15.84 -19.50
CA VAL A 379 -1.62 16.98 -20.15
C VAL A 379 -2.18 17.23 -21.55
N ALA A 380 -2.38 16.17 -22.35
CA ALA A 380 -2.99 16.26 -23.66
C ALA A 380 -4.43 16.79 -23.57
N ALA A 381 -5.24 16.24 -22.67
CA ALA A 381 -6.61 16.69 -22.43
C ALA A 381 -6.65 18.16 -21.99
N TRP A 382 -5.76 18.59 -21.08
CA TRP A 382 -5.63 19.99 -20.71
C TRP A 382 -5.40 20.89 -21.91
N GLY A 383 -4.41 20.56 -22.75
CA GLY A 383 -4.09 21.37 -23.92
C GLY A 383 -5.20 21.41 -24.98
N LEU A 384 -5.96 20.33 -25.14
CA LEU A 384 -7.10 20.27 -26.06
C LEU A 384 -8.34 21.01 -25.55
N LEU A 385 -8.53 21.07 -24.23
CA LEU A 385 -9.68 21.70 -23.57
C LEU A 385 -9.46 23.17 -23.23
N LEU A 386 -8.22 23.66 -23.27
CA LEU A 386 -7.94 25.09 -23.15
C LEU A 386 -8.72 25.83 -24.25
N PRO A 387 -9.63 26.77 -23.89
CA PRO A 387 -10.38 27.54 -24.87
C PRO A 387 -9.42 28.19 -25.87
N GLY A 388 -9.64 27.89 -27.14
CA GLY A 388 -8.76 28.32 -28.23
C GLY A 388 -8.52 29.82 -28.22
N ARG A 389 -7.25 30.19 -28.39
CA ARG A 389 -6.88 31.51 -28.92
C ARG A 389 -7.11 31.53 -30.42
#